data_AF-A0A9D2F3Y8-F1
#
_entry.id   AF-A0A9D2F3Y8-F1
#
_cell.length_a   1.000
_cell.length_b   1.000
_cell.length_c   1.000
_cell.angle_alpha   90.00
_cell.angle_beta   90.00
_cell.angle_gamma   90.00
#
_symmetry.space_group_name_H-M   'P 1'
#
loop_
_entity.id
_entity.type
_entity.pdbx_description
1 polymer ?
#
loop_
_entity_poly.entity_id
_entity_poly.type
_entity_poly.pdbx_seq_one_letter_code
_entity_poly.pdbx_strand_id
1 'polypeptide(L)'
;MNFDFSSLNFETIDSNINAYPDMYLNQSGVTFSKKVLEDLGYPAYVLCLLDAKAKVFAIRMCKSNEPKGFKFSKPRGEQKGVVTISSKNLLEPLRAAAGEDWVPGKRYRVRGFWVADAKTMCFDLNEGVQEDFRPNPTNSDAK
;
A
#
# COMPACT_ATOMS: atom_id res chain seq x y z
N MET A 1 -3.79 -11.19 38.27
CA MET A 1 -4.45 -10.39 37.21
C MET A 1 -5.46 -11.29 36.54
N ASN A 2 -6.75 -10.94 36.55
CA ASN A 2 -7.78 -11.66 35.81
C ASN A 2 -7.83 -11.03 34.41
N PHE A 3 -7.43 -11.77 33.38
CA PHE A 3 -7.47 -11.29 32.01
C PHE A 3 -8.86 -11.58 31.43
N ASP A 4 -9.55 -10.55 30.93
CA ASP A 4 -10.88 -10.70 30.35
C ASP A 4 -10.79 -11.01 28.85
N PHE A 5 -10.95 -12.29 28.53
CA PHE A 5 -10.90 -12.82 27.17
C PHE A 5 -12.11 -12.40 26.31
N SER A 6 -13.19 -11.86 26.89
CA SER A 6 -14.38 -11.44 26.13
C SER A 6 -14.16 -10.17 25.30
N SER A 7 -13.12 -9.41 25.62
CA SER A 7 -12.69 -8.22 24.86
C SER A 7 -11.82 -8.55 23.63
N LEU A 8 -11.46 -9.82 23.43
CA LEU A 8 -10.58 -10.24 22.36
C LEU A 8 -11.36 -10.51 21.08
N ASN A 9 -10.90 -9.92 19.97
CA ASN A 9 -11.39 -10.22 18.64
C ASN A 9 -10.39 -11.14 17.93
N PHE A 10 -10.68 -12.44 17.91
CA PHE A 10 -9.82 -13.43 17.25
C PHE A 10 -10.16 -13.54 15.77
N GLU A 11 -9.17 -13.29 14.91
CA GLU A 11 -9.29 -13.53 13.48
C GLU A 11 -8.67 -14.88 13.11
N THR A 12 -9.28 -15.61 12.17
CA THR A 12 -8.70 -16.85 11.64
C THR A 12 -7.49 -16.51 10.77
N ILE A 13 -6.32 -17.06 11.11
CA ILE A 13 -5.12 -16.93 10.29
C ILE A 13 -5.25 -17.85 9.08
N ASP A 14 -5.44 -17.29 7.88
CA ASP A 14 -5.28 -18.03 6.63
C ASP A 14 -3.79 -18.12 6.30
N SER A 15 -3.20 -19.30 6.49
CA SER A 15 -1.79 -19.58 6.20
C SER A 15 -1.39 -19.37 4.73
N ASN A 16 -2.36 -19.18 3.82
CA ASN A 16 -2.11 -18.88 2.42
C ASN A 16 -2.00 -17.36 2.15
N ILE A 17 -2.52 -16.52 3.06
CA ILE A 17 -2.41 -15.06 2.98
C ILE A 17 -1.05 -14.64 3.55
N ASN A 18 -0.03 -14.72 2.70
CA ASN A 18 1.35 -14.41 3.07
C ASN A 18 1.65 -12.91 3.24
N ALA A 19 0.68 -12.03 3.07
CA ALA A 19 0.89 -10.59 3.24
C ALA A 19 -0.43 -9.88 3.50
N TYR A 20 -0.35 -8.83 4.29
CA TYR A 20 -1.43 -7.87 4.42
C TYR A 20 -1.40 -6.86 3.25
N PRO A 21 -2.52 -6.19 2.95
CA PRO A 21 -2.59 -5.18 1.89
C PRO A 21 -1.90 -3.87 2.31
N ASP A 22 -0.57 -3.90 2.51
CA ASP A 22 0.20 -2.73 2.91
C ASP A 22 0.58 -1.83 1.72
N MET A 23 0.56 -0.53 1.96
CA MET A 23 1.20 0.50 1.15
C MET A 23 2.40 1.07 1.89
N TYR A 24 3.47 1.38 1.16
CA TYR A 24 4.68 2.00 1.70
C TYR A 24 4.98 3.29 0.96
N LEU A 25 5.08 4.40 1.67
CA LEU A 25 5.70 5.62 1.17
C LEU A 25 7.22 5.50 1.38
N ASN A 26 7.94 5.19 0.30
CA ASN A 26 9.39 5.03 0.31
C ASN A 26 10.09 6.32 -0.11
N GLN A 27 11.41 6.28 -0.24
CA GLN A 27 12.22 7.44 -0.63
C GLN A 27 11.82 8.03 -2.00
N SER A 28 11.61 7.19 -3.01
CA SER A 28 11.44 7.58 -4.42
C SER A 28 10.08 7.20 -5.04
N GLY A 29 9.21 6.52 -4.29
CA GLY A 29 7.93 6.08 -4.81
C GLY A 29 7.04 5.43 -3.76
N VAL A 30 5.86 5.04 -4.22
CA VAL A 30 4.85 4.35 -3.41
C VAL A 30 4.85 2.88 -3.79
N THR A 31 5.04 1.99 -2.83
CA THR A 31 5.04 0.54 -3.04
C THR A 31 3.79 -0.09 -2.47
N PHE A 32 3.18 -1.01 -3.21
CA PHE A 32 2.01 -1.78 -2.80
C PHE A 32 2.37 -3.25 -2.66
N SER A 33 1.98 -3.85 -1.55
CA SER A 33 2.19 -5.27 -1.30
C SER A 33 1.46 -6.12 -2.35
N LYS A 34 1.89 -7.37 -2.53
CA LYS A 34 1.22 -8.29 -3.47
C LYS A 34 -0.26 -8.51 -3.12
N LYS A 35 -0.62 -8.47 -1.84
CA LYS A 35 -2.01 -8.60 -1.39
C LYS A 35 -2.92 -7.50 -1.92
N VAL A 36 -2.41 -6.25 -1.99
CA VAL A 36 -3.15 -5.14 -2.62
C VAL A 36 -3.52 -5.47 -4.07
N LEU A 37 -2.59 -6.07 -4.81
CA LEU A 37 -2.83 -6.45 -6.21
C LEU A 37 -3.81 -7.61 -6.32
N GLU A 38 -3.69 -8.61 -5.44
CA GLU A 38 -4.60 -9.77 -5.38
C GLU A 38 -6.03 -9.31 -5.15
N ASP A 39 -6.24 -8.41 -4.18
CA ASP A 39 -7.56 -7.88 -3.82
C ASP A 39 -8.16 -7.00 -4.91
N LEU A 40 -7.32 -6.26 -5.64
CA LEU A 40 -7.74 -5.49 -6.82
C LEU A 40 -7.94 -6.34 -8.08
N GLY A 41 -7.50 -7.60 -8.08
CA GLY A 41 -7.58 -8.49 -9.24
C GLY A 41 -6.52 -8.23 -10.31
N TYR A 42 -5.33 -7.75 -9.94
CA TYR A 42 -4.20 -7.45 -10.84
C TYR A 42 -4.55 -6.50 -12.00
N PRO A 43 -5.12 -5.31 -11.74
CA PRO A 43 -5.46 -4.39 -12.81
C PRO A 43 -4.20 -3.81 -13.45
N ALA A 44 -4.17 -3.75 -14.78
CA ALA A 44 -3.05 -3.15 -15.51
C ALA A 44 -2.91 -1.64 -15.24
N TYR A 45 -4.03 -0.96 -14.94
CA TYR A 45 -4.08 0.47 -14.66
C TYR A 45 -4.97 0.79 -13.46
N VAL A 46 -4.58 1.82 -12.68
CA VAL A 46 -5.35 2.34 -11.54
C VAL A 46 -5.45 3.86 -11.57
N LEU A 47 -6.51 4.39 -10.96
CA LEU A 47 -6.57 5.77 -10.52
C LEU A 47 -6.11 5.86 -9.07
N CYS A 48 -5.29 6.87 -8.78
CA CYS A 48 -4.85 7.24 -7.44
C CYS A 48 -5.67 8.45 -6.97
N LEU A 49 -6.37 8.29 -5.84
CA LEU A 49 -7.32 9.26 -5.29
C LEU A 49 -6.86 9.65 -3.89
N LEU A 50 -6.81 10.94 -3.59
CA LEU A 50 -6.40 11.44 -2.28
C LEU A 50 -7.46 12.43 -1.78
N ASP A 51 -8.04 12.13 -0.62
CA ASP A 51 -8.70 13.12 0.22
C ASP A 51 -7.67 13.62 1.23
N ALA A 52 -7.05 14.76 0.96
CA ALA A 52 -6.03 15.33 1.83
C ALA A 52 -6.60 15.80 3.19
N LYS A 53 -7.89 16.16 3.24
CA LYS A 53 -8.53 16.64 4.48
C LYS A 53 -8.86 15.48 5.41
N ALA A 54 -9.45 14.42 4.86
CA ALA A 54 -9.71 13.18 5.60
C ALA A 54 -8.45 12.32 5.78
N LYS A 55 -7.36 12.65 5.06
CA LYS A 55 -6.11 11.90 4.99
C LYS A 55 -6.34 10.44 4.55
N VAL A 56 -7.21 10.26 3.56
CA VAL A 56 -7.49 8.95 2.98
C VAL A 56 -6.93 8.88 1.57
N PHE A 57 -6.13 7.87 1.31
CA PHE A 57 -5.68 7.52 -0.03
C PHE A 57 -6.42 6.29 -0.53
N ALA A 58 -6.77 6.27 -1.81
CA ALA A 58 -7.46 5.15 -2.41
C ALA A 58 -6.95 4.86 -3.82
N ILE A 59 -6.96 3.58 -4.18
CA ILE A 59 -6.71 3.13 -5.55
C ILE A 59 -7.85 2.26 -6.05
N ARG A 60 -8.24 2.51 -7.31
CA ARG A 60 -9.28 1.74 -8.01
C ARG A 60 -8.85 1.43 -9.43
N MET A 61 -9.31 0.30 -9.96
CA MET A 61 -9.03 -0.08 -11.34
C MET A 61 -9.58 0.96 -12.33
N CYS A 62 -8.85 1.20 -13.43
CA CYS A 62 -9.32 2.03 -14.53
C CYS A 62 -8.89 1.45 -15.88
N LYS A 63 -9.43 2.02 -16.97
CA LYS A 63 -9.01 1.67 -18.34
C LYS A 63 -7.68 2.36 -18.67
N SER A 64 -6.97 1.84 -19.67
CA SER A 64 -5.68 2.39 -20.13
C SER A 64 -5.78 3.78 -20.74
N ASN A 65 -6.95 4.17 -21.23
CA ASN A 65 -7.23 5.47 -21.82
C ASN A 65 -7.84 6.47 -20.83
N GLU A 66 -8.02 6.08 -19.56
CA GLU A 66 -8.53 6.98 -18.54
C GLU A 66 -7.49 8.08 -18.26
N PRO A 67 -7.88 9.38 -18.34
CA PRO A 67 -6.97 10.46 -17.99
C PRO A 67 -6.45 10.29 -16.55
N LYS A 68 -5.14 10.48 -16.35
CA LYS A 68 -4.45 10.31 -15.04
C LYS A 68 -4.37 8.87 -14.53
N GLY A 69 -4.67 7.88 -15.36
CA GLY A 69 -4.41 6.47 -15.03
C GLY A 69 -2.92 6.16 -14.89
N PHE A 70 -2.55 5.41 -13.85
CA PHE A 70 -1.20 4.91 -13.63
C PHE A 70 -1.10 3.46 -14.08
N LYS A 71 -0.02 3.11 -14.79
CA LYS A 71 0.36 1.69 -14.95
C LYS A 71 0.61 1.09 -13.57
N PHE A 72 0.04 -0.08 -13.32
CA PHE A 72 0.01 -0.68 -11.99
C PHE A 72 0.66 -2.06 -11.96
N SER A 73 -0.08 -3.12 -12.26
CA SER A 73 0.45 -4.49 -12.20
C SER A 73 0.57 -5.17 -13.56
N LYS A 74 1.46 -6.16 -13.64
CA LYS A 74 1.39 -7.19 -14.67
C LYS A 74 0.23 -8.17 -14.37
N PRO A 75 -0.19 -9.00 -15.33
CA PRO A 75 -1.14 -10.07 -15.08
C PRO A 75 -0.69 -11.02 -13.95
N ARG A 76 -1.65 -11.70 -13.30
CA ARG A 76 -1.43 -12.58 -12.13
C ARG A 76 -0.27 -13.56 -12.28
N GLY A 77 -0.11 -14.18 -13.45
CA GLY A 77 0.95 -15.17 -13.70
C GLY A 77 2.35 -14.58 -13.85
N GLU A 78 2.46 -13.28 -14.12
CA GLU A 78 3.73 -12.60 -14.39
C GLU A 78 4.20 -11.74 -13.22
N GLN A 79 3.27 -11.28 -12.37
CA GLN A 79 3.56 -10.39 -11.26
C GLN A 79 4.07 -11.18 -10.03
N LYS A 80 5.39 -11.36 -9.96
CA LYS A 80 6.03 -12.15 -8.89
C LYS A 80 6.19 -11.42 -7.56
N GLY A 81 6.20 -10.10 -7.56
CA GLY A 81 6.46 -9.29 -6.36
C GLY A 81 5.56 -8.07 -6.23
N VAL A 82 5.95 -7.16 -5.35
CA VAL A 82 5.30 -5.86 -5.12
C VAL A 82 5.30 -4.98 -6.37
N VAL A 83 4.46 -3.96 -6.39
CA VAL A 83 4.47 -2.90 -7.41
C VAL A 83 4.92 -1.60 -6.77
N THR A 84 5.80 -0.87 -7.45
CA THR A 84 6.21 0.48 -7.04
C THR A 84 5.87 1.48 -8.13
N ILE A 85 5.11 2.52 -7.78
CA ILE A 85 4.89 3.69 -8.63
C ILE A 85 5.95 4.73 -8.26
N SER A 86 6.99 4.82 -9.08
CA SER A 86 8.08 5.80 -8.93
C SER A 86 7.69 7.16 -9.51
N SER A 87 6.84 7.89 -8.79
CA SER A 87 6.37 9.22 -9.20
C SER A 87 6.37 10.20 -8.03
N LYS A 88 7.17 11.27 -8.14
CA LYS A 88 7.17 12.37 -7.15
C LYS A 88 5.80 13.04 -7.04
N ASN A 89 5.12 13.20 -8.18
CA ASN A 89 3.79 13.80 -8.26
C ASN A 89 2.70 12.99 -7.53
N LEU A 90 2.95 11.69 -7.28
CA LEU A 90 2.10 10.87 -6.42
C LEU A 90 2.59 10.90 -4.96
N LEU A 91 3.90 10.76 -4.76
CA LEU A 91 4.51 10.60 -3.44
C LEU A 91 4.42 11.86 -2.57
N GLU A 92 4.70 13.04 -3.13
CA GLU A 92 4.77 14.29 -2.37
C GLU A 92 3.41 14.68 -1.74
N PRO A 93 2.27 14.63 -2.47
CA PRO A 93 0.96 14.86 -1.86
C PRO A 93 0.62 13.87 -0.73
N LEU A 94 1.03 12.60 -0.85
CA LEU A 94 0.78 11.59 0.19
C LEU A 94 1.61 11.84 1.44
N ARG A 95 2.88 12.23 1.30
CA ARG A 95 3.70 12.64 2.44
C ARG A 95 3.13 13.88 3.13
N ALA A 96 2.71 14.87 2.35
CA ALA A 96 2.09 16.07 2.90
C ALA A 96 0.80 15.75 3.69
N ALA A 97 -0.04 14.83 3.18
CA ALA A 97 -1.26 14.41 3.85
C ALA A 97 -1.00 13.54 5.10
N ALA A 98 -0.01 12.64 5.08
CA ALA A 98 0.39 11.87 6.25
C ALA A 98 0.82 12.79 7.41
N GLY A 99 1.40 13.96 7.09
CA GLY A 99 1.70 15.00 8.08
C GLY A 99 2.91 14.68 8.96
N GLU A 100 3.75 13.73 8.55
CA GLU A 100 5.00 13.40 9.24
C GLU A 100 6.21 13.99 8.52
N ASP A 101 7.17 14.48 9.30
CA ASP A 101 8.49 14.85 8.79
C ASP A 101 9.16 13.59 8.22
N TRP A 102 9.43 13.61 6.92
CA TRP A 102 10.12 12.51 6.25
C TRP A 102 11.49 12.30 6.86
N VAL A 103 11.72 11.11 7.43
CA VAL A 103 13.02 10.71 7.98
C VAL A 103 13.81 9.92 6.93
N PRO A 104 14.99 10.39 6.49
CA PRO A 104 15.87 9.62 5.62
C PRO A 104 16.17 8.23 6.20
N GLY A 105 16.09 7.18 5.37
CA GLY A 105 16.33 5.79 5.79
C GLY A 105 15.12 5.08 6.38
N LYS A 106 14.00 5.77 6.62
CA LYS A 106 12.72 5.16 7.02
C LYS A 106 11.75 5.06 5.85
N ARG A 107 10.66 4.35 6.07
CA ARG A 107 9.48 4.29 5.20
C ARG A 107 8.21 4.41 6.05
N TYR A 108 7.14 4.90 5.44
CA TYR A 108 5.85 5.00 6.10
C TYR A 108 4.94 3.88 5.60
N ARG A 109 4.56 2.94 6.47
CA ARG A 109 3.69 1.81 6.14
C ARG A 109 2.26 2.12 6.55
N VAL A 110 1.31 1.92 5.65
CA VAL A 110 -0.13 2.08 5.91
C VAL A 110 -0.84 0.78 5.54
N ARG A 111 -1.66 0.26 6.47
CA ARG A 111 -2.48 -0.92 6.22
C ARG A 111 -3.70 -0.53 5.39
N GLY A 112 -3.87 -1.19 4.25
CA GLY A 112 -5.04 -1.02 3.41
C GLY A 112 -6.26 -1.81 3.89
N PHE A 113 -7.43 -1.38 3.47
CA PHE A 113 -8.68 -2.09 3.65
C PHE A 113 -9.51 -2.03 2.36
N TRP A 114 -10.20 -3.13 2.06
CA TRP A 114 -11.03 -3.25 0.88
C TRP A 114 -12.43 -2.68 1.13
N VAL A 115 -12.87 -1.78 0.24
CA VAL A 115 -14.25 -1.27 0.24
C VAL A 115 -15.00 -1.93 -0.90
N ALA A 116 -15.80 -2.95 -0.57
CA ALA A 116 -16.43 -3.85 -1.54
C ALA A 116 -17.37 -3.14 -2.52
N ASP A 117 -18.26 -2.28 -2.01
CA ASP A 117 -19.26 -1.57 -2.82
C ASP A 117 -18.60 -0.63 -3.84
N ALA A 118 -17.48 -0.01 -3.44
CA ALA A 118 -16.72 0.88 -4.30
C ALA A 118 -15.65 0.16 -5.15
N LYS A 119 -15.45 -1.15 -4.95
CA LYS A 119 -14.35 -1.94 -5.54
C LYS A 119 -13.01 -1.21 -5.49
N THR A 120 -12.70 -0.67 -4.31
CA THR A 120 -11.59 0.25 -4.11
C THR A 120 -10.76 -0.20 -2.91
N MET A 121 -9.43 -0.15 -3.05
CA MET A 121 -8.52 -0.34 -1.93
C MET A 121 -8.23 1.03 -1.30
N CYS A 122 -8.51 1.17 -0.01
CA CYS A 122 -8.35 2.41 0.74
C CYS A 122 -7.24 2.27 1.78
N PHE A 123 -6.62 3.40 2.13
CA PHE A 123 -5.52 3.52 3.08
C PHE A 123 -5.78 4.77 3.94
N ASP A 124 -6.00 4.57 5.23
CA ASP A 124 -6.10 5.67 6.18
C ASP A 124 -4.68 6.12 6.57
N LEU A 125 -4.28 7.29 6.12
CA LEU A 125 -2.93 7.81 6.35
C LEU A 125 -2.72 8.23 7.81
N ASN A 126 -3.77 8.31 8.65
CA ASN A 126 -3.62 8.54 10.09
C ASN A 126 -3.11 7.30 10.83
N GLU A 127 -3.37 6.11 10.28
CA GLU A 127 -2.99 4.81 10.87
C GLU A 127 -1.61 4.33 10.39
N GLY A 128 -0.85 5.21 9.74
CA GLY A 128 0.46 4.85 9.23
C GLY A 128 1.54 4.82 10.30
N VAL A 129 2.52 3.95 10.09
CA VAL A 129 3.62 3.70 11.02
C VAL A 129 4.96 3.91 10.31
N GLN A 130 5.84 4.70 10.91
CA GLN A 130 7.23 4.76 10.48
C GLN A 130 7.98 3.48 10.85
N GLU A 131 8.68 2.91 9.88
CA GLU A 131 9.55 1.75 10.09
C GLU A 131 10.84 1.90 9.29
N ASP A 132 11.88 1.19 9.71
CA ASP A 132 13.14 1.20 8.98
C ASP A 132 12.97 0.63 7.57
N PHE A 133 13.64 1.24 6.60
CA PHE A 133 13.70 0.67 5.28
C PHE A 133 14.46 -0.65 5.34
N ARG A 134 13.79 -1.75 5.00
CA ARG A 134 14.43 -3.08 4.90
C ARG A 134 14.97 -3.27 3.48
N PRO A 135 16.30 -3.25 3.27
CA PRO A 135 16.85 -3.65 1.98
C PRO A 135 16.56 -5.13 1.74
N ASN A 136 16.32 -5.48 0.48
CA ASN A 136 16.17 -6.88 0.10
C ASN A 136 17.51 -7.59 0.35
N PRO A 137 17.56 -8.70 1.12
CA PRO A 137 18.83 -9.36 1.48
C PRO A 137 19.61 -9.91 0.26
N THR A 138 18.99 -9.97 -0.93
CA THR A 138 19.66 -10.38 -2.17
C THR A 138 20.50 -9.27 -2.83
N ASN A 139 20.54 -8.06 -2.27
CA ASN A 139 21.30 -6.92 -2.83
C ASN A 139 22.56 -6.56 -2.02
N SER A 140 22.92 -7.32 -0.97
CA SER A 140 24.06 -7.02 -0.10
C SER A 140 25.41 -7.54 -0.58
N ASP A 141 25.46 -8.34 -1.65
CA ASP A 141 26.71 -8.98 -2.11
C ASP A 141 27.40 -8.23 -3.27
N ALA A 142 27.15 -6.92 -3.40
CA ALA A 142 27.86 -6.06 -4.34
C ALA A 142 28.47 -4.85 -3.62
N LYS A 143 29.53 -5.10 -2.85
CA LYS A 143 30.53 -4.10 -2.47
C LYS A 143 31.90 -4.75 -2.42
#